data_AF-A0A924AAR4-F1
#
_entry.id   AF-A0A924AAR4-F1
#
_cell.length_a   1.000
_cell.length_b   1.000
_cell.length_c   1.000
_cell.angle_alpha   90.00
_cell.angle_beta   90.00
_cell.angle_gamma   90.00
#
_symmetry.space_group_name_H-M   'P 1'
#
loop_
_entity.id
_entity.type
_entity.pdbx_description
1 polymer ?
#
loop_
_entity_poly.entity_id
_entity_poly.type
_entity_poly.pdbx_seq_one_letter_code
_entity_poly.pdbx_strand_id
1 'polypeptide(L)'
;MNIPDQTVHSAPVAHATPWLATVPVLASVYADAGKTPGAIRMDIFKADDRINSRGEKIEGNGLAAHRAIVRRGRKVLVDVHRYGNWLAGRPPVQA
;
A
#
# COMPACT_ATOMS: atom_id res chain seq x y z
N MET A 1 -9.14 47.55 7.39
CA MET A 1 -8.20 46.55 7.95
C MET A 1 -8.34 45.30 7.10
N ASN A 2 -7.50 45.11 6.09
CA ASN A 2 -7.61 44.00 5.14
C ASN A 2 -6.72 42.85 5.61
N ILE A 3 -7.29 41.68 5.91
CA ILE A 3 -6.54 40.48 6.30
C ILE A 3 -6.09 39.80 5.00
N PRO A 4 -4.78 39.59 4.76
CA PRO A 4 -4.37 38.85 3.57
C PRO A 4 -4.76 37.38 3.71
N ASP A 5 -5.59 36.95 2.76
CA ASP A 5 -5.92 35.56 2.41
C ASP A 5 -4.63 34.74 2.29
N GLN A 6 -4.40 33.85 3.25
CA GLN A 6 -3.26 32.94 3.25
C GLN A 6 -3.58 31.80 2.28
N THR A 7 -3.25 31.98 1.00
CA THR A 7 -3.21 30.89 0.03
C THR A 7 -2.20 29.86 0.51
N VAL A 8 -2.69 28.73 1.05
CA VAL A 8 -1.88 27.57 1.39
C VAL A 8 -1.23 27.02 0.12
N HIS A 9 -0.01 27.47 -0.17
CA HIS A 9 0.80 26.92 -1.24
C HIS A 9 1.31 25.56 -0.76
N SER A 10 0.52 24.51 -1.01
CA SER A 10 0.95 23.12 -0.83
C SER A 10 2.18 22.88 -1.70
N ALA A 11 3.37 22.83 -1.09
CA ALA A 11 4.60 22.51 -1.78
C ALA A 11 4.47 21.15 -2.49
N PRO A 12 5.00 20.99 -3.71
CA PRO A 12 4.96 19.72 -4.41
C PRO A 12 5.69 18.66 -3.58
N VAL A 13 4.97 17.64 -3.13
CA VAL A 13 5.57 16.45 -2.51
C VAL A 13 6.48 15.81 -3.55
N ALA A 14 7.79 15.95 -3.37
CA ALA A 14 8.77 15.29 -4.21
C ALA A 14 8.46 13.78 -4.23
N HIS A 15 8.08 13.26 -5.39
CA HIS A 15 7.84 11.84 -5.55
C HIS A 15 9.19 11.12 -5.44
N ALA A 16 9.52 10.67 -4.23
CA ALA A 16 10.62 9.75 -4.03
C ALA A 16 10.42 8.55 -4.97
N THR A 17 11.50 8.13 -5.64
CA THR A 17 11.47 6.96 -6.51
C THR A 17 10.91 5.78 -5.71
N PRO A 18 9.87 5.08 -6.21
CA PRO A 18 9.22 4.03 -5.44
C PRO A 18 10.20 2.90 -5.15
N TRP A 19 10.34 2.55 -3.87
CA TRP A 19 11.17 1.43 -3.46
C TRP A 19 10.40 0.13 -3.63
N LEU A 20 10.59 -0.52 -4.78
CA LEU A 20 9.89 -1.75 -5.13
C LEU A 20 10.70 -2.99 -4.73
N ALA A 21 10.08 -3.91 -4.00
CA ALA A 21 10.67 -5.16 -3.55
C ALA A 21 9.85 -6.37 -4.02
N THR A 22 10.51 -7.52 -4.18
CA THR A 22 9.82 -8.81 -4.32
C THR A 22 9.35 -9.30 -2.96
N VAL A 23 8.43 -10.26 -2.92
CA VAL A 23 7.91 -10.84 -1.66
C VAL A 23 9.02 -11.34 -0.70
N PRO A 24 10.06 -12.08 -1.15
CA PRO A 24 11.12 -12.51 -0.24
C PRO A 24 11.91 -11.33 0.36
N VAL A 25 12.22 -10.32 -0.45
CA VAL A 25 12.95 -9.12 0.01
C VAL A 25 12.10 -8.32 0.99
N LEU A 26 10.81 -8.13 0.69
CA LEU A 26 9.88 -7.44 1.59
C LEU A 26 9.76 -8.14 2.94
N ALA A 27 9.77 -9.48 2.95
CA ALA A 27 9.76 -10.25 4.18
C ALA A 27 11.01 -10.00 5.02
N SER A 28 12.19 -9.89 4.39
CA SER A 28 13.42 -9.51 5.10
C SER A 28 13.35 -8.08 5.66
N VAL A 29 12.77 -7.13 4.91
CA VAL A 29 12.62 -5.73 5.37
C VAL A 29 11.70 -5.62 6.58
N TYR A 30 10.62 -6.42 6.62
CA TYR A 30 9.63 -6.41 7.71
C TYR A 30 9.74 -7.62 8.65
N ALA A 31 10.93 -8.23 8.74
CA ALA A 31 11.15 -9.40 9.58
C ALA A 31 10.86 -9.11 11.06
N ASP A 32 11.28 -7.93 11.55
CA ASP A 32 11.05 -7.48 12.93
C ASP A 32 9.57 -7.24 13.24
N ALA A 33 8.75 -6.99 12.20
CA ALA A 33 7.29 -6.92 12.30
C ALA A 33 6.62 -8.31 12.15
N GLY A 34 7.38 -9.40 12.21
CA GLY A 34 6.89 -10.77 12.11
C GLY A 34 6.41 -11.17 10.71
N LYS A 35 6.75 -10.41 9.66
CA LYS A 35 6.27 -10.71 8.30
C LYS A 35 7.08 -11.82 7.66
N THR A 36 6.39 -12.89 7.28
CA THR A 36 6.94 -13.99 6.48
C THR A 36 6.53 -13.86 5.01
N PRO A 37 7.21 -14.53 4.07
CA PRO A 37 6.77 -14.58 2.68
C PRO A 37 5.35 -15.14 2.53
N GLY A 38 4.92 -16.06 3.40
CA GLY A 38 3.55 -16.59 3.40
C GLY A 38 2.53 -15.53 3.81
N ALA A 39 2.82 -14.78 4.88
CA ALA A 39 1.97 -13.69 5.35
C ALA A 39 1.81 -12.62 4.27
N ILE A 40 2.91 -12.18 3.64
CA ILE A 40 2.87 -11.17 2.58
C ILE A 40 2.06 -11.65 1.36
N ARG A 41 2.19 -12.91 0.94
CA ARG A 41 1.36 -13.46 -0.15
C ARG A 41 -0.13 -13.46 0.21
N MET A 42 -0.46 -13.77 1.46
CA MET A 42 -1.82 -13.72 1.96
C MET A 42 -2.37 -12.29 1.99
N ASP A 43 -1.54 -11.32 2.40
CA ASP A 43 -1.90 -9.90 2.38
C ASP A 43 -2.18 -9.42 0.95
N ILE A 44 -1.35 -9.81 -0.02
CA ILE A 44 -1.56 -9.52 -1.45
C ILE A 44 -2.82 -10.20 -1.99
N PHE A 45 -3.07 -11.45 -1.62
CA PHE A 45 -4.26 -12.21 -2.07
C PHE A 45 -5.56 -11.63 -1.54
N LYS A 46 -5.54 -11.05 -0.34
CA LYS A 46 -6.68 -10.39 0.30
C LYS A 46 -6.78 -8.90 -0.03
N ALA A 47 -5.94 -8.36 -0.91
CA ALA A 47 -5.85 -6.92 -1.13
C ALA A 47 -7.11 -6.31 -1.77
N ASP A 48 -7.71 -7.05 -2.71
CA ASP A 48 -8.87 -6.63 -3.47
C ASP A 48 -10.16 -7.28 -2.95
N ASP A 49 -11.29 -6.62 -3.20
CA ASP A 49 -12.61 -7.19 -2.96
C ASP A 49 -12.81 -8.46 -3.80
N ARG A 50 -13.54 -9.42 -3.26
CA ARG A 50 -13.84 -10.69 -3.95
C ARG A 50 -15.26 -11.17 -3.67
N ILE A 51 -15.80 -11.96 -4.58
CA ILE A 51 -17.13 -12.57 -4.43
C ILE A 51 -16.96 -14.03 -4.02
N ASN A 52 -17.74 -14.49 -3.04
CA ASN A 52 -17.76 -15.89 -2.65
C ASN A 52 -18.78 -16.71 -3.47
N SER A 53 -18.85 -18.02 -3.25
CA SER A 53 -19.78 -18.90 -3.96
C SER A 53 -21.27 -18.62 -3.69
N ARG A 54 -21.60 -17.85 -2.65
CA ARG A 54 -22.96 -17.40 -2.33
C ARG A 54 -23.31 -16.06 -2.97
N GLY A 55 -22.40 -15.45 -3.73
CA GLY A 55 -22.57 -14.13 -4.32
C GLY A 55 -22.32 -12.97 -3.35
N GLU A 56 -21.86 -13.23 -2.13
CA GLU A 56 -21.58 -12.19 -1.15
C GLU A 56 -20.23 -11.53 -1.44
N LYS A 57 -20.18 -10.21 -1.24
CA LYS A 57 -18.95 -9.43 -1.31
C LYS A 57 -18.13 -9.61 -0.03
N ILE A 58 -16.88 -10.01 -0.20
CA ILE A 58 -15.85 -9.99 0.83
C ILE A 58 -14.97 -8.78 0.54
N GLU A 59 -14.92 -7.85 1.49
CA GLU A 59 -14.06 -6.67 1.39
C GLU A 59 -12.58 -7.06 1.44
N GLY A 60 -11.76 -6.37 0.64
CA GLY A 60 -10.31 -6.48 0.70
C GLY A 60 -9.75 -5.94 2.03
N ASN A 61 -8.51 -6.30 2.34
CA ASN A 61 -7.82 -5.85 3.56
C ASN A 61 -7.33 -4.39 3.49
N GLY A 62 -7.71 -3.62 2.47
CA GLY A 62 -7.31 -2.22 2.27
C GLY A 62 -5.94 -2.02 1.61
N LEU A 63 -5.12 -3.07 1.41
CA LEU A 63 -3.78 -2.92 0.84
C LEU A 63 -3.80 -2.39 -0.60
N ALA A 64 -4.81 -2.75 -1.38
CA ALA A 64 -4.98 -2.24 -2.74
C ALA A 64 -5.20 -0.71 -2.76
N ALA A 65 -5.95 -0.17 -1.79
CA ALA A 65 -6.21 1.26 -1.68
C ALA A 65 -4.93 2.08 -1.44
N HIS A 66 -3.95 1.50 -0.76
CA HIS A 66 -2.62 2.11 -0.56
C HIS A 66 -1.76 2.16 -1.83
N ARG A 67 -2.18 1.49 -2.91
CA ARG A 67 -1.42 1.33 -4.15
C ARG A 67 -0.03 0.72 -3.92
N ALA A 68 0.09 -0.14 -2.92
CA ALA A 68 1.35 -0.78 -2.57
C ALA A 68 1.73 -1.91 -3.55
N ILE A 69 0.76 -2.52 -4.23
CA ILE A 69 0.99 -3.67 -5.12
C ILE A 69 1.19 -3.19 -6.54
N VAL A 70 2.34 -3.51 -7.13
CA VAL A 70 2.68 -3.22 -8.53
C VAL A 70 2.76 -4.52 -9.32
N ARG A 71 1.79 -4.75 -10.20
CA ARG A 71 1.75 -5.94 -11.08
C ARG A 71 2.36 -5.59 -12.44
N ARG A 72 3.37 -6.37 -12.88
CA ARG A 72 3.98 -6.27 -14.22
C ARG A 72 4.07 -7.66 -14.84
N GLY A 73 3.10 -7.99 -15.70
CA GLY A 73 2.93 -9.34 -16.25
C GLY A 73 2.75 -10.36 -15.13
N ARG A 74 3.60 -11.40 -15.11
CA ARG A 74 3.60 -12.44 -14.07
C ARG A 74 4.32 -12.03 -12.78
N LYS A 75 4.98 -10.86 -12.76
CA LYS A 75 5.73 -10.38 -11.59
C LYS A 75 4.86 -9.50 -10.71
N VAL A 76 4.98 -9.70 -9.40
CA VAL A 76 4.39 -8.85 -8.37
C VAL A 76 5.52 -8.21 -7.58
N LEU A 77 5.57 -6.88 -7.61
CA LEU A 77 6.43 -6.06 -6.79
C LEU A 77 5.58 -5.32 -5.77
N VAL A 78 6.16 -4.98 -4.63
CA VAL A 78 5.50 -4.25 -3.56
C VAL A 78 6.31 -3.02 -3.22
N ASP A 79 5.66 -1.86 -3.16
CA ASP A 79 6.24 -0.63 -2.64
C ASP A 79 6.40 -0.76 -1.12
N VAL A 80 7.65 -0.74 -0.67
CA VAL A 80 8.03 -0.95 0.73
C VAL A 80 7.36 0.09 1.63
N HIS A 81 7.43 1.37 1.28
CA HIS A 81 6.89 2.44 2.11
C HIS A 81 5.36 2.42 2.19
N ARG A 82 4.69 2.17 1.06
CA ARG A 82 3.21 2.08 1.04
C ARG A 82 2.70 0.86 1.80
N TYR A 83 3.42 -0.25 1.73
CA TYR A 83 3.12 -1.44 2.53
C TYR A 83 3.33 -1.17 4.03
N GLY A 84 4.42 -0.50 4.40
CA GLY A 84 4.65 -0.07 5.79
C GLY A 84 3.56 0.89 6.31
N ASN A 85 3.12 1.84 5.49
CA ASN A 85 2.01 2.73 5.86
C ASN A 85 0.70 1.97 6.10
N TRP A 86 0.42 0.94 5.28
CA TRP A 86 -0.73 0.06 5.49
C TRP A 86 -0.60 -0.74 6.79
N LEU A 87 0.57 -1.31 7.09
CA LEU A 87 0.80 -2.01 8.36
C LEU A 87 0.64 -1.10 9.58
N ALA A 88 1.02 0.16 9.45
CA ALA A 88 0.89 1.16 10.50
C ALA A 88 -0.56 1.70 10.63
N GLY A 89 -1.51 1.22 9.84
CA GLY A 89 -2.91 1.69 9.86
C GLY A 89 -3.08 3.14 9.39
N ARG A 90 -2.11 3.69 8.65
CA ARG A 90 -2.19 5.05 8.12
C ARG A 90 -3.21 5.11 6.97
N PRO A 91 -3.84 6.26 6.72
CA PRO A 91 -4.70 6.40 5.56
C PRO A 91 -3.91 6.28 4.24
N PRO A 92 -4.55 5.83 3.15
CA PRO A 92 -3.93 5.81 1.83
C PRO A 92 -3.48 7.22 1.42
N VAL A 93 -2.26 7.33 0.90
CA VAL A 93 -1.74 8.60 0.38
C VAL A 93 -2.41 8.86 -0.98
N GLN A 94 -3.15 9.97 -1.09
CA GLN A 94 -3.68 10.44 -2.37
C GLN A 94 -2.49 10.79 -3.29
N ALA A 95 -2.59 10.35 -4.55
CA ALA A 95 -1.56 10.61 -5.55
C ALA A 95 -1.78 11.96 -6.23
#